data_AF-A0A7J3WHM3-F1
#
_entry.id   AF-A0A7J3WHM3-F1
#
_cell.length_a   1.000
_cell.length_b   1.000
_cell.length_c   1.000
_cell.angle_alpha   90.00
_cell.angle_beta   90.00
_cell.angle_gamma   90.00
#
_symmetry.space_group_name_H-M   'P 1'
#
loop_
_entity.id
_entity.type
_entity.pdbx_description
1 polymer ?
#
loop_
_entity_poly.entity_id
_entity_poly.type
_entity_poly.pdbx_seq_one_letter_code
_entity_poly.pdbx_strand_id
1 'polypeptide(L)'
;ALLMLYYRPDVTQAYNSVKQIQEEIAFGFFIRNIHYHASNAMVFLAIAHLFYQYFSGRFKVKNEVIWVTGVILGTVTVIEAFTGYDLILNQRAMLAVNIAVGLTNSAPFLGEQLAPLLLGGGLYDLIIRFYALHVFILPMVMLLLALVHFPRNLVFDPPVVAGVIGAILIAGGLYPVDLGIKYDPTRGIVEVPEWYLTGIYAFLRTGLERFTAGAFLPLLFILFFLLVPFVDRSKKLSWKERPFFTAAGISSIVLIIVTTVWGFYTTPRVDAFTAVYIEPLIFYPLLAFLVAASFIISYKFIAPPPSARPQKPPVRTRPITFQLPYPWAVRIIMGVLAAIGILSLVAFQNYLDGLKNLALFNLGVIVMLFGAIAHVYRHAMQAVK
;
A
#
# COMPACT_ATOMS: atom_id res chain seq x y z
N ALA A 1 -12.47 6.69 10.84
CA ALA A 1 -13.65 7.36 11.43
C ALA A 1 -14.48 6.42 12.32
N LEU A 2 -15.24 5.45 11.81
CA LEU A 2 -16.17 4.65 12.65
C LEU A 2 -15.53 3.95 13.86
N LEU A 3 -14.31 3.41 13.71
CA LEU A 3 -13.58 2.74 14.80
C LEU A 3 -13.24 3.68 15.97
N MET A 4 -13.12 4.99 15.70
CA MET A 4 -12.74 5.99 16.70
C MET A 4 -13.79 6.17 17.80
N LEU A 5 -15.05 5.81 17.52
CA LEU A 5 -16.15 5.89 18.48
C LEU A 5 -15.99 4.90 19.64
N TYR A 6 -15.16 3.87 19.46
CA TYR A 6 -15.00 2.77 20.41
C TYR A 6 -13.55 2.60 20.89
N TYR A 7 -12.57 3.07 20.11
CA TYR A 7 -11.16 3.00 20.46
C TYR A 7 -10.84 3.91 21.65
N ARG A 8 -9.98 3.43 22.56
CA ARG A 8 -9.50 4.19 23.73
C ARG A 8 -7.99 4.42 23.63
N PRO A 9 -7.53 5.65 23.34
CA PRO A 9 -6.10 5.97 23.17
C PRO A 9 -5.37 6.06 24.53
N ASP A 10 -5.30 4.95 25.25
CA ASP A 10 -4.62 4.82 26.54
C ASP A 10 -3.76 3.56 26.58
N VAL A 11 -2.60 3.61 27.23
CA VAL A 11 -1.63 2.50 27.31
C VAL A 11 -2.27 1.22 27.86
N THR A 12 -3.17 1.33 28.82
CA THR A 12 -3.80 0.19 29.48
C THR A 12 -5.02 -0.34 28.72
N GLN A 13 -5.68 0.52 27.94
CA GLN A 13 -6.95 0.22 27.29
C GLN A 13 -6.87 0.00 25.78
N ALA A 14 -5.86 0.50 25.07
CA ALA A 14 -5.81 0.50 23.60
C ALA A 14 -6.04 -0.89 23.02
N TYR A 15 -5.21 -1.87 23.41
CA TYR A 15 -5.34 -3.27 22.97
C TYR A 15 -6.72 -3.86 23.30
N ASN A 16 -7.20 -3.66 24.53
CA ASN A 16 -8.47 -4.21 24.99
C ASN A 16 -9.67 -3.57 24.24
N SER A 17 -9.59 -2.29 23.90
CA SER A 17 -10.63 -1.60 23.12
C SER A 17 -10.66 -2.09 21.67
N VAL A 18 -9.51 -2.40 21.06
CA VAL A 18 -9.45 -3.02 19.74
C VAL A 18 -9.98 -4.46 19.78
N LYS A 19 -9.68 -5.20 20.84
CA LYS A 19 -10.28 -6.53 21.09
C LYS A 19 -11.80 -6.45 21.17
N GLN A 20 -12.33 -5.50 21.95
CA GLN A 20 -13.76 -5.27 22.08
C GLN A 20 -14.40 -4.94 20.72
N ILE A 21 -13.78 -4.05 19.93
CA ILE A 21 -14.21 -3.76 18.55
C ILE A 21 -14.31 -5.03 17.71
N GLN A 22 -13.28 -5.88 17.77
CA GLN A 22 -13.23 -7.09 16.95
C GLN A 22 -14.28 -8.13 17.37
N GLU A 23 -14.46 -8.34 18.67
CA GLU A 23 -15.17 -9.50 19.22
C GLU A 23 -16.61 -9.18 19.63
N GLU A 24 -16.85 -8.02 20.24
CA GLU A 24 -18.12 -7.72 20.93
C GLU A 24 -19.00 -6.72 20.16
N ILE A 25 -18.40 -5.75 19.49
CA ILE A 25 -19.16 -4.67 18.84
C ILE A 25 -19.84 -5.19 17.56
N ALA A 26 -21.14 -4.91 17.42
CA ALA A 26 -21.89 -5.23 16.21
C ALA A 26 -21.21 -4.64 14.97
N PHE A 27 -20.96 -5.49 13.97
CA PHE A 27 -20.18 -5.17 12.76
C PHE A 27 -18.74 -4.70 12.99
N GLY A 28 -18.24 -4.64 14.23
CA GLY A 28 -16.88 -4.15 14.53
C GLY A 28 -15.79 -4.99 13.86
N PHE A 29 -15.96 -6.32 13.83
CA PHE A 29 -15.16 -7.24 13.01
C PHE A 29 -15.05 -6.79 11.54
N PHE A 30 -16.19 -6.49 10.91
CA PHE A 30 -16.26 -6.14 9.49
C PHE A 30 -15.57 -4.80 9.23
N ILE A 31 -15.88 -3.78 10.05
CA ILE A 31 -15.32 -2.44 9.92
C ILE A 31 -13.80 -2.49 10.13
N ARG A 32 -13.30 -3.24 11.12
CA ARG A 32 -11.86 -3.39 11.38
C ARG A 32 -11.15 -4.10 10.22
N ASN A 33 -11.72 -5.18 9.69
CA ASN A 33 -11.18 -5.86 8.51
C ASN A 33 -11.14 -4.92 7.29
N ILE A 34 -12.24 -4.24 6.98
CA ILE A 34 -12.28 -3.30 5.87
C ILE A 34 -11.21 -2.22 6.05
N HIS A 35 -11.09 -1.64 7.25
CA HIS A 35 -10.11 -0.60 7.51
C HIS A 35 -8.66 -1.08 7.30
N TYR A 36 -8.32 -2.26 7.83
CA TYR A 36 -6.98 -2.84 7.67
C TYR A 36 -6.65 -3.21 6.22
N HIS A 37 -7.55 -3.92 5.53
CA HIS A 37 -7.32 -4.34 4.14
C HIS A 37 -7.40 -3.16 3.17
N ALA A 38 -8.22 -2.15 3.43
CA ALA A 38 -8.25 -0.92 2.65
C ALA A 38 -6.96 -0.10 2.81
N SER A 39 -6.39 -0.03 4.03
CA SER A 39 -5.09 0.61 4.25
C SER A 39 -3.98 -0.09 3.45
N ASN A 40 -3.92 -1.43 3.52
CA ASN A 40 -2.98 -2.23 2.71
C ASN A 40 -3.17 -2.04 1.20
N ALA A 41 -4.43 -2.05 0.74
CA ALA A 41 -4.75 -1.79 -0.66
C ALA A 41 -4.34 -0.36 -1.08
N MET A 42 -4.51 0.63 -0.20
CA MET A 42 -4.14 2.01 -0.46
C MET A 42 -2.63 2.16 -0.68
N VAL A 43 -1.80 1.56 0.17
CA VAL A 43 -0.34 1.55 0.00
C VAL A 43 0.06 0.84 -1.29
N PHE A 44 -0.49 -0.35 -1.54
CA PHE A 44 -0.22 -1.11 -2.78
C PHE A 44 -0.62 -0.33 -4.04
N LEU A 45 -1.82 0.22 -4.07
CA LEU A 45 -2.33 0.98 -5.21
C LEU A 45 -1.57 2.30 -5.41
N ALA A 46 -1.09 2.95 -4.34
CA ALA A 46 -0.23 4.13 -4.46
C ALA A 46 1.10 3.79 -5.15
N ILE A 47 1.75 2.69 -4.77
CA ILE A 47 2.98 2.21 -5.41
C ILE A 47 2.71 1.81 -6.86
N ALA A 48 1.65 1.05 -7.13
CA ALA A 48 1.27 0.67 -8.49
C ALA A 48 0.96 1.90 -9.36
N HIS A 49 0.28 2.90 -8.80
CA HIS A 49 -0.04 4.15 -9.47
C HIS A 49 1.23 4.96 -9.78
N LEU A 50 2.17 5.07 -8.83
CA LEU A 50 3.46 5.74 -9.04
C LEU A 50 4.18 5.13 -10.26
N PHE A 51 4.35 3.81 -10.30
CA PHE A 51 5.04 3.14 -11.40
C PHE A 51 4.27 3.21 -12.72
N TYR A 52 2.94 3.11 -12.68
CA TYR A 52 2.12 3.31 -13.88
C TYR A 52 2.36 4.70 -14.49
N GLN A 53 2.38 5.76 -13.67
CA GLN A 53 2.62 7.12 -14.14
C GLN A 53 4.08 7.34 -14.58
N TYR A 54 5.03 6.72 -13.89
CA TYR A 54 6.45 6.73 -14.22
C TYR A 54 6.73 6.14 -15.61
N PHE A 55 6.30 4.90 -15.85
CA PHE A 55 6.54 4.19 -17.12
C PHE A 55 5.68 4.73 -18.27
N SER A 56 4.47 5.22 -17.98
CA SER A 56 3.67 5.90 -19.02
C SER A 56 4.19 7.29 -19.39
N GLY A 57 5.15 7.84 -18.63
CA GLY A 57 5.71 9.18 -18.84
C GLY A 57 4.70 10.30 -18.61
N ARG A 58 3.54 10.01 -18.00
CA ARG A 58 2.43 10.97 -17.86
C ARG A 58 2.74 12.14 -16.93
N PHE A 59 3.75 12.00 -16.07
CA PHE A 59 4.27 13.11 -15.25
C PHE A 59 4.78 14.29 -16.10
N LYS A 60 5.14 14.04 -17.37
CA LYS A 60 5.55 15.08 -18.33
C LYS A 60 4.37 15.86 -18.93
N VAL A 61 3.16 15.30 -18.89
CA VAL A 61 1.98 15.81 -19.64
C VAL A 61 1.16 16.80 -18.80
N LYS A 62 1.01 16.54 -17.50
CA LYS A 62 -0.01 17.18 -16.67
C LYS A 62 0.54 18.04 -15.51
N ASN A 63 1.61 18.80 -15.74
CA ASN A 63 2.30 19.62 -14.73
C ASN A 63 3.09 18.77 -13.71
N GLU A 64 4.34 19.17 -13.49
CA GLU A 64 5.26 18.58 -12.50
C GLU A 64 4.67 18.62 -11.08
N VAL A 65 3.81 19.61 -10.79
CA VAL A 65 3.11 19.73 -9.52
C VAL A 65 2.27 18.49 -9.19
N ILE A 66 1.54 17.91 -10.14
CA ILE A 66 0.72 16.70 -9.88
C ILE A 66 1.61 15.51 -9.54
N TRP A 67 2.77 15.42 -10.18
CA TRP A 67 3.75 14.38 -9.89
C TRP A 67 4.33 14.54 -8.49
N VAL A 68 4.83 15.73 -8.16
CA VAL A 68 5.41 16.03 -6.85
C VAL A 68 4.39 15.80 -5.73
N THR A 69 3.15 16.30 -5.87
CA THR A 69 2.10 16.06 -4.89
C THR A 69 1.73 14.59 -4.79
N GLY A 70 1.78 13.83 -5.90
CA GLY A 70 1.53 12.38 -5.90
C GLY A 70 2.60 11.58 -5.16
N VAL A 71 3.88 11.93 -5.34
CA VAL A 71 4.99 11.31 -4.60
C VAL A 71 4.87 11.62 -3.12
N ILE A 72 4.62 12.88 -2.75
CA ILE A 72 4.42 13.28 -1.34
C ILE A 72 3.20 12.58 -0.75
N LEU A 73 2.07 12.53 -1.45
CA LEU A 73 0.85 11.84 -0.99
C LEU A 73 1.09 10.34 -0.80
N GLY A 74 1.86 9.71 -1.68
CA GLY A 74 2.29 8.31 -1.53
C GLY A 74 3.14 8.11 -0.27
N THR A 75 4.09 9.01 0.01
CA THR A 75 4.89 8.99 1.25
C THR A 75 4.01 9.15 2.48
N VAL A 76 3.10 10.14 2.49
CA VAL A 76 2.18 10.38 3.61
C VAL A 76 1.25 9.18 3.81
N THR A 77 0.84 8.49 2.75
CA THR A 77 0.03 7.25 2.83
C THR A 77 0.76 6.16 3.61
N VAL A 78 2.07 5.98 3.42
CA VAL A 78 2.86 5.00 4.17
C VAL A 78 2.99 5.41 5.65
N ILE A 79 3.21 6.70 5.92
CA ILE A 79 3.28 7.24 7.29
C ILE A 79 1.94 7.07 8.00
N GLU A 80 0.84 7.36 7.30
CA GLU A 80 -0.52 7.19 7.82
C GLU A 80 -0.82 5.73 8.17
N ALA A 81 -0.45 4.80 7.27
CA ALA A 81 -0.60 3.36 7.53
C ALA A 81 0.21 2.91 8.76
N PHE A 82 1.45 3.42 8.89
CA PHE A 82 2.32 3.19 10.06
C PHE A 82 1.65 3.64 11.36
N THR A 83 1.26 4.92 11.45
CA THR A 83 0.66 5.46 12.67
C THR A 83 -0.64 4.75 13.09
N GLY A 84 -1.37 4.14 12.16
CA GLY A 84 -2.62 3.44 12.44
C GLY A 84 -2.48 2.07 13.09
N TYR A 85 -1.55 1.22 12.61
CA TYR A 85 -1.40 -0.12 13.21
C TYR A 85 -0.70 -0.07 14.57
N ASP A 86 0.08 1.00 14.83
CA ASP A 86 0.72 1.23 16.11
C ASP A 86 -0.27 1.46 17.26
N LEU A 87 -1.48 1.96 16.95
CA LEU A 87 -2.55 2.20 17.94
C LEU A 87 -3.09 0.91 18.58
N ILE A 88 -2.74 -0.28 18.06
CA ILE A 88 -3.21 -1.55 18.64
C ILE A 88 -2.47 -1.87 19.94
N LEU A 89 -1.22 -1.43 20.10
CA LEU A 89 -0.30 -1.82 21.18
C LEU A 89 -0.15 -3.34 21.35
N ASN A 90 -0.08 -4.06 20.23
CA ASN A 90 0.42 -5.45 20.22
C ASN A 90 1.95 -5.46 20.07
N GLN A 91 2.57 -6.64 20.17
CA GLN A 91 4.03 -6.80 20.08
C GLN A 91 4.62 -6.22 18.78
N ARG A 92 3.93 -6.43 17.65
CA ARG A 92 4.33 -5.89 16.34
C ARG A 92 4.30 -4.36 16.29
N ALA A 93 3.22 -3.75 16.78
CA ALA A 93 3.09 -2.30 16.91
C ALA A 93 4.25 -1.72 17.74
N MET A 94 4.52 -2.32 18.91
CA MET A 94 5.57 -1.80 19.80
C MET A 94 6.99 -1.98 19.24
N LEU A 95 7.25 -3.02 18.45
CA LEU A 95 8.50 -3.12 17.68
C LEU A 95 8.67 -1.91 16.76
N ALA A 96 7.64 -1.56 16.01
CA ALA A 96 7.69 -0.47 15.05
C ALA A 96 7.78 0.91 15.71
N VAL A 97 7.02 1.12 16.79
CA VAL A 97 7.14 2.30 17.66
C VAL A 97 8.58 2.45 18.18
N ASN A 98 9.19 1.39 18.69
CA ASN A 98 10.57 1.44 19.21
C ASN A 98 11.59 1.77 18.11
N ILE A 99 11.37 1.27 16.88
CA ILE A 99 12.17 1.65 15.71
C ILE A 99 12.00 3.15 15.46
N ALA A 100 10.77 3.66 15.35
CA ALA A 100 10.51 5.07 15.07
C ALA A 100 11.05 6.03 16.14
N VAL A 101 10.90 5.69 17.42
CA VAL A 101 11.54 6.39 18.55
C VAL A 101 13.05 6.42 18.38
N GLY A 102 13.63 5.26 18.04
CA GLY A 102 15.05 5.12 17.76
C GLY A 102 15.54 6.02 16.64
N LEU A 103 14.83 6.04 15.51
CA LEU A 103 15.12 6.90 14.35
C LEU A 103 15.04 8.39 14.70
N THR A 104 14.01 8.78 15.46
CA THR A 104 13.78 10.18 15.84
C THR A 104 14.92 10.66 16.74
N ASN A 105 15.33 9.86 17.71
CA ASN A 105 16.44 10.19 18.61
C ASN A 105 17.80 10.17 17.92
N SER A 106 17.98 9.37 16.87
CA SER A 106 19.23 9.31 16.10
C SER A 106 19.31 10.39 15.00
N ALA A 107 18.28 11.21 14.81
CA ALA A 107 18.27 12.22 13.76
C ALA A 107 19.32 13.32 14.02
N PRO A 108 20.26 13.57 13.08
CA PRO A 108 21.26 14.59 13.26
C PRO A 108 20.60 15.97 13.24
N PHE A 109 21.10 16.86 14.11
CA PHE A 109 20.67 18.26 14.29
C PHE A 109 19.26 18.48 14.85
N LEU A 110 18.27 17.71 14.39
CA LEU A 110 16.85 17.90 14.71
C LEU A 110 16.29 16.93 15.75
N GLY A 111 17.00 15.82 16.07
CA GLY A 111 16.51 14.79 16.97
C GLY A 111 16.12 15.32 18.36
N GLU A 112 16.97 16.17 18.94
CA GLU A 112 16.74 16.76 20.26
C GLU A 112 15.48 17.65 20.32
N GLN A 113 15.10 18.28 19.21
CA GLN A 113 13.89 19.12 19.17
C GLN A 113 12.65 18.32 18.71
N LEU A 114 12.82 17.34 17.81
CA LEU A 114 11.73 16.52 17.27
C LEU A 114 11.25 15.46 18.26
N ALA A 115 12.16 14.84 19.02
CA ALA A 115 11.82 13.79 19.98
C ALA A 115 10.77 14.24 21.02
N PRO A 116 10.94 15.35 21.77
CA PRO A 116 9.93 15.78 22.73
C PRO A 116 8.62 16.24 22.06
N LEU A 117 8.66 16.72 20.82
CA LEU A 117 7.48 17.16 20.07
C LEU A 117 6.65 15.97 19.54
N LEU A 118 7.31 14.96 18.98
CA LEU A 118 6.65 13.81 18.34
C LEU A 118 6.36 12.69 19.35
N LEU A 119 7.29 12.44 20.28
CA LEU A 119 7.25 11.28 21.18
C LEU A 119 6.70 11.62 22.57
N GLY A 120 6.87 12.87 23.02
CA GLY A 120 6.46 13.31 24.35
C GLY A 120 7.27 12.70 25.49
N GLY A 121 6.70 12.69 26.70
CA GLY A 121 7.36 12.22 27.93
C GLY A 121 7.36 10.71 28.14
N GLY A 122 6.84 9.92 27.20
CA GLY A 122 6.74 8.47 27.31
C GLY A 122 5.57 7.88 26.53
N LEU A 123 5.29 6.59 26.74
CA LEU A 123 4.28 5.87 25.95
C LEU A 123 2.85 6.43 26.12
N TYR A 124 2.51 6.98 27.29
CA TYR A 124 1.22 7.65 27.51
C TYR A 124 1.02 8.84 26.57
N ASP A 125 2.01 9.73 26.48
CA ASP A 125 1.98 10.87 25.56
C ASP A 125 2.02 10.41 24.10
N LEU A 126 2.84 9.39 23.79
CA LEU A 126 3.02 8.90 22.44
C LEU A 126 1.70 8.42 21.83
N ILE A 127 0.92 7.61 22.55
CA ILE A 127 -0.32 7.02 22.01
C ILE A 127 -1.34 8.08 21.65
N ILE A 128 -1.55 9.08 22.51
CA ILE A 128 -2.54 10.12 22.23
C ILE A 128 -2.07 11.02 21.07
N ARG A 129 -0.75 11.25 20.94
CA ARG A 129 -0.17 11.99 19.81
C ARG A 129 -0.29 11.21 18.50
N PHE A 130 0.02 9.91 18.51
CA PHE A 130 -0.15 9.04 17.34
C PHE A 130 -1.62 8.92 16.95
N TYR A 131 -2.53 8.86 17.92
CA TYR A 131 -3.96 8.90 17.66
C TYR A 131 -4.39 10.22 17.00
N ALA A 132 -3.91 11.36 17.49
CA ALA A 132 -4.19 12.66 16.87
C ALA A 132 -3.57 12.80 15.47
N LEU A 133 -2.37 12.27 15.26
CA LEU A 133 -1.71 12.21 13.96
C LEU A 133 -2.53 11.39 12.97
N HIS A 134 -2.85 10.15 13.34
CA HIS A 134 -3.54 9.19 12.49
C HIS A 134 -4.99 9.57 12.20
N VAL A 135 -5.75 10.03 13.19
CA VAL A 135 -7.20 10.27 13.00
C VAL A 135 -7.49 11.64 12.41
N PHE A 136 -6.62 12.63 12.63
CA PHE A 136 -6.89 14.01 12.26
C PHE A 136 -5.81 14.64 11.38
N ILE A 137 -4.58 14.76 11.86
CA ILE A 137 -3.56 15.60 11.22
C ILE A 137 -3.16 15.04 9.84
N LEU A 138 -2.79 13.76 9.77
CA LEU A 138 -2.34 13.13 8.53
C LEU A 138 -3.48 13.00 7.51
N PRO A 139 -4.71 12.54 7.87
CA PRO A 139 -5.84 12.59 6.95
C PRO A 139 -6.15 13.99 6.41
N MET A 140 -6.01 15.05 7.23
CA MET A 140 -6.18 16.42 6.78
C MET A 140 -5.11 16.84 5.77
N VAL A 141 -3.83 16.51 6.03
CA VAL A 141 -2.73 16.75 5.09
C VAL A 141 -2.98 16.00 3.78
N MET A 142 -3.41 14.73 3.85
CA MET A 142 -3.75 13.93 2.68
C MET A 142 -4.90 14.54 1.88
N LEU A 143 -5.93 15.05 2.56
CA LEU A 143 -7.05 15.74 1.90
C LEU A 143 -6.55 16.98 1.15
N LEU A 144 -5.73 17.83 1.78
CA LEU A 144 -5.16 19.02 1.14
C LEU A 144 -4.29 18.67 -0.07
N LEU A 145 -3.45 17.64 0.05
CA LEU A 145 -2.66 17.13 -1.08
C LEU A 145 -3.53 16.57 -2.19
N ALA A 146 -4.59 15.83 -1.86
CA ALA A 146 -5.52 15.25 -2.82
C ALA A 146 -6.27 16.32 -3.63
N LEU A 147 -6.63 17.46 -3.02
CA LEU A 147 -7.24 18.59 -3.72
C LEU A 147 -6.35 19.16 -4.84
N VAL A 148 -5.03 19.13 -4.66
CA VAL A 148 -4.06 19.57 -5.68
C VAL A 148 -3.71 18.43 -6.65
N HIS A 149 -3.62 17.20 -6.16
CA HIS A 149 -3.19 16.04 -6.93
C HIS A 149 -4.26 15.56 -7.91
N PHE A 150 -5.54 15.60 -7.54
CA PHE A 150 -6.60 15.06 -8.38
C PHE A 150 -6.88 15.91 -9.62
N PRO A 151 -7.00 15.29 -10.81
CA PRO A 151 -7.32 16.01 -12.02
C PRO A 151 -8.77 16.54 -11.95
N ARG A 152 -9.01 17.70 -12.56
CA ARG A 152 -10.35 18.33 -12.62
C ARG A 152 -11.46 17.41 -13.17
N ASN A 153 -11.10 16.47 -14.06
CA ASN A 153 -12.04 15.53 -14.69
C ASN A 153 -11.88 14.13 -14.10
N LEU A 154 -12.00 13.99 -12.78
CA LEU A 154 -11.99 12.68 -12.13
C LEU A 154 -13.17 11.85 -12.64
N VAL A 155 -12.88 10.73 -13.31
CA VAL A 155 -13.91 9.80 -13.79
C VAL A 155 -14.07 8.72 -12.73
N PHE A 156 -15.25 8.68 -12.12
CA PHE A 156 -15.65 7.58 -11.26
C PHE A 156 -16.16 6.43 -12.13
N ASP A 157 -15.47 5.29 -12.11
CA ASP A 157 -15.86 4.08 -12.86
C ASP A 157 -16.46 3.05 -11.89
N PRO A 158 -17.81 2.93 -11.78
CA PRO A 158 -18.45 2.07 -10.79
C PRO A 158 -18.01 0.60 -10.85
N PRO A 159 -17.88 -0.06 -12.02
CA PRO A 159 -17.27 -1.38 -12.15
C PRO A 159 -15.90 -1.52 -11.48
N VAL A 160 -15.00 -0.56 -11.69
CA VAL A 160 -13.63 -0.62 -11.13
C VAL A 160 -13.68 -0.44 -9.62
N VAL A 161 -14.46 0.52 -9.14
CA VAL A 161 -14.63 0.77 -7.71
C VAL A 161 -15.23 -0.45 -7.00
N ALA A 162 -16.28 -1.04 -7.59
CA ALA A 162 -16.87 -2.27 -7.09
C ALA A 162 -15.87 -3.44 -7.13
N GLY A 163 -15.05 -3.56 -8.17
CA GLY A 163 -13.98 -4.56 -8.24
C GLY A 163 -12.96 -4.42 -7.10
N VAL A 164 -12.51 -3.19 -6.82
CA VAL A 164 -11.54 -2.91 -5.74
C VAL A 164 -12.16 -3.14 -4.37
N ILE A 165 -13.37 -2.64 -4.11
CA ILE A 165 -14.06 -2.85 -2.82
C ILE A 165 -14.34 -4.34 -2.61
N GLY A 166 -14.83 -5.03 -3.64
CA GLY A 166 -15.06 -6.46 -3.60
C GLY A 166 -13.78 -7.24 -3.28
N ALA A 167 -12.64 -6.84 -3.84
CA ALA A 167 -11.35 -7.49 -3.58
C ALA A 167 -10.88 -7.27 -2.13
N ILE A 168 -11.07 -6.07 -1.58
CA ILE A 168 -10.78 -5.76 -0.16
C ILE A 168 -11.63 -6.63 0.77
N LEU A 169 -12.93 -6.78 0.48
CA LEU A 169 -13.84 -7.59 1.28
C LEU A 169 -13.52 -9.08 1.18
N ILE A 170 -13.24 -9.59 -0.01
CA ILE A 170 -12.78 -10.97 -0.22
C ILE A 170 -11.49 -11.22 0.55
N ALA A 171 -10.51 -10.30 0.47
CA ALA A 171 -9.27 -10.41 1.21
C ALA A 171 -9.50 -10.47 2.73
N GLY A 172 -10.39 -9.64 3.28
CA GLY A 172 -10.75 -9.70 4.70
C GLY A 172 -11.51 -10.95 5.11
N GLY A 173 -12.28 -11.55 4.20
CA GLY A 173 -12.91 -12.84 4.43
C GLY A 173 -11.92 -14.01 4.42
N LEU A 174 -10.95 -14.00 3.51
CA LEU A 174 -9.93 -15.05 3.36
C LEU A 174 -8.81 -14.95 4.40
N TYR A 175 -8.40 -13.72 4.74
CA TYR A 175 -7.28 -13.40 5.60
C TYR A 175 -7.72 -12.40 6.67
N PRO A 176 -8.58 -12.79 7.61
CA PRO A 176 -9.11 -11.88 8.61
C PRO A 176 -7.98 -11.23 9.41
N VAL A 177 -8.09 -9.93 9.66
CA VAL A 177 -7.07 -9.18 10.40
C VAL A 177 -6.91 -9.74 11.82
N ASP A 178 -5.68 -10.13 12.17
CA ASP A 178 -5.36 -10.61 13.51
C ASP A 178 -5.35 -9.46 14.54
N LEU A 179 -5.42 -9.80 15.83
CA LEU A 179 -5.22 -8.82 16.90
C LEU A 179 -3.72 -8.69 17.28
N GLY A 180 -2.91 -9.67 16.89
CA GLY A 180 -1.56 -9.89 17.39
C GLY A 180 -1.53 -10.26 18.87
N ILE A 181 -0.33 -10.39 19.42
CA ILE A 181 -0.12 -10.68 20.84
C ILE A 181 -0.07 -9.35 21.59
N LYS A 182 -0.84 -9.21 22.68
CA LYS A 182 -0.77 -8.03 23.55
C LYS A 182 0.68 -7.72 23.93
N TYR A 183 1.07 -6.45 23.84
CA TYR A 183 2.41 -6.05 24.22
C TYR A 183 2.72 -6.41 25.68
N ASP A 184 3.87 -7.06 25.88
CA ASP A 184 4.45 -7.38 27.16
C ASP A 184 5.96 -7.09 27.06
N PRO A 185 6.48 -6.08 27.78
CA PRO A 185 7.89 -5.70 27.71
C PRO A 185 8.83 -6.79 28.23
N THR A 186 8.31 -7.77 28.98
CA THR A 186 9.11 -8.88 29.52
C THR A 186 9.26 -10.05 28.53
N ARG A 187 8.49 -10.05 27.43
CA ARG A 187 8.52 -11.10 26.42
C ARG A 187 9.23 -10.62 25.16
N GLY A 188 10.42 -11.16 24.90
CA GLY A 188 11.17 -10.93 23.66
C GLY A 188 10.66 -11.80 22.51
N ILE A 189 9.50 -11.45 21.93
CA ILE A 189 8.98 -12.13 20.74
C ILE A 189 9.53 -11.45 19.49
N VAL A 190 10.05 -12.25 18.56
CA VAL A 190 10.48 -11.75 17.25
C VAL A 190 9.26 -11.53 16.38
N GLU A 191 8.96 -10.27 16.12
CA GLU A 191 7.91 -9.81 15.20
C GLU A 191 8.54 -9.15 13.98
N VAL A 192 7.78 -9.04 12.90
CA VAL A 192 8.18 -8.31 11.69
C VAL A 192 7.14 -7.22 11.42
N PRO A 193 7.56 -5.98 11.04
CA PRO A 193 6.63 -4.92 10.67
C PRO A 193 5.76 -5.27 9.45
N GLU A 194 4.79 -4.42 9.16
CA GLU A 194 3.97 -4.53 7.95
C GLU A 194 4.81 -4.49 6.66
N TRP A 195 4.33 -5.16 5.61
CA TRP A 195 5.09 -5.41 4.36
C TRP A 195 5.67 -4.16 3.70
N TYR A 196 5.00 -3.02 3.86
CA TYR A 196 5.43 -1.73 3.32
C TYR A 196 6.54 -1.05 4.14
N LEU A 197 6.89 -1.60 5.31
CA LEU A 197 8.00 -1.17 6.17
C LEU A 197 9.13 -2.20 6.24
N THR A 198 8.91 -3.44 5.81
CA THR A 198 9.93 -4.50 5.92
C THR A 198 11.19 -4.19 5.12
N GLY A 199 11.10 -3.44 4.02
CA GLY A 199 12.28 -2.97 3.29
C GLY A 199 13.20 -2.07 4.12
N ILE A 200 12.63 -1.14 4.89
CA ILE A 200 13.39 -0.29 5.83
C ILE A 200 13.93 -1.13 6.98
N TYR A 201 13.10 -2.05 7.49
CA TYR A 201 13.48 -2.99 8.54
C TYR A 201 14.68 -3.87 8.14
N ALA A 202 14.79 -4.27 6.87
CA ALA A 202 15.95 -5.02 6.38
C ALA A 202 17.26 -4.24 6.59
N PHE A 203 17.31 -2.96 6.24
CA PHE A 203 18.50 -2.13 6.44
C PHE A 203 18.85 -1.97 7.93
N LEU A 204 17.84 -1.74 8.79
CA LEU A 204 18.05 -1.60 10.24
C LEU A 204 18.69 -2.86 10.86
N ARG A 205 18.39 -4.04 10.30
CA ARG A 205 18.92 -5.33 10.77
C ARG A 205 20.33 -5.65 10.32
N THR A 206 20.94 -4.80 9.48
CA THR A 206 22.35 -4.92 9.06
C THR A 206 23.33 -4.30 10.06
N GLY A 207 22.84 -3.67 11.13
CA GLY A 207 23.70 -2.89 12.04
C GLY A 207 24.09 -1.51 11.48
N LEU A 208 23.54 -1.11 10.33
CA LEU A 208 23.65 0.27 9.84
C LEU A 208 23.02 1.25 10.85
N GLU A 209 23.62 2.43 10.98
CA GLU A 209 23.14 3.49 11.87
C GLU A 209 21.64 3.81 11.58
N ARG A 210 20.85 3.98 12.65
CA ARG A 210 19.38 3.97 12.61
C ARG A 210 18.82 5.07 11.71
N PHE A 211 19.36 6.29 11.77
CA PHE A 211 18.93 7.39 10.92
C PHE A 211 19.27 7.13 9.46
N THR A 212 20.47 6.61 9.19
CA THR A 212 20.92 6.28 7.84
C THR A 212 20.02 5.21 7.20
N ALA A 213 19.80 4.10 7.91
CA ALA A 213 18.96 3.00 7.45
C ALA A 213 17.49 3.39 7.36
N GLY A 214 16.99 4.08 8.38
CA GLY A 214 15.58 4.31 8.62
C GLY A 214 14.99 5.57 7.98
N ALA A 215 15.80 6.60 7.73
CA ALA A 215 15.34 7.88 7.21
C ALA A 215 16.11 8.31 5.96
N PHE A 216 17.44 8.27 5.97
CA PHE A 216 18.25 8.78 4.88
C PHE A 216 18.12 7.95 3.59
N LEU A 217 18.24 6.63 3.66
CA LEU A 217 18.08 5.76 2.48
C LEU A 217 16.67 5.86 1.86
N PRO A 218 15.57 5.78 2.64
CA PRO A 218 14.23 6.04 2.12
C PRO A 218 14.08 7.43 1.52
N LEU A 219 14.67 8.46 2.14
CA LEU A 219 14.64 9.82 1.60
C LEU A 219 15.34 9.90 0.24
N LEU A 220 16.50 9.27 0.05
CA LEU A 220 17.17 9.21 -1.25
C LEU A 220 16.28 8.54 -2.31
N PHE A 221 15.58 7.47 -1.94
CA PHE A 221 14.63 6.79 -2.83
C PHE A 221 13.46 7.70 -3.22
N ILE A 222 12.89 8.44 -2.28
CA ILE A 222 11.81 9.41 -2.53
C ILE A 222 12.32 10.57 -3.41
N LEU A 223 13.51 11.09 -3.10
CA LEU A 223 14.16 12.18 -3.86
C LEU A 223 14.44 11.76 -5.30
N PHE A 224 14.83 10.51 -5.55
CA PHE A 224 14.95 9.99 -6.90
C PHE A 224 13.66 10.22 -7.69
N PHE A 225 12.49 9.80 -7.17
CA PHE A 225 11.22 10.01 -7.87
C PHE A 225 10.82 11.48 -7.95
N LEU A 226 11.02 12.28 -6.89
CA LEU A 226 10.73 13.72 -6.92
C LEU A 226 11.51 14.46 -8.01
N LEU A 227 12.76 14.05 -8.25
CA LEU A 227 13.65 14.70 -9.20
C LEU A 227 13.44 14.26 -10.66
N VAL A 228 12.72 13.15 -10.89
CA VAL A 228 12.52 12.59 -12.24
C VAL A 228 12.02 13.61 -13.28
N PRO A 229 11.02 14.46 -13.03
CA PRO A 229 10.57 15.43 -14.03
C PRO A 229 11.65 16.44 -14.43
N PHE A 230 12.51 16.83 -13.50
CA PHE A 230 13.55 17.83 -13.71
C PHE A 230 14.81 17.28 -14.41
N VAL A 231 15.07 15.98 -14.21
CA VAL A 231 16.20 15.26 -14.81
C VAL A 231 15.80 14.67 -16.17
N ASP A 232 14.61 14.09 -16.30
CA ASP A 232 14.09 13.54 -17.55
C ASP A 232 13.46 14.63 -18.43
N ARG A 233 14.31 15.43 -19.09
CA ARG A 233 13.89 16.50 -20.01
C ARG A 233 13.44 16.02 -21.39
N SER A 234 13.39 14.71 -21.63
CA SER A 234 12.96 14.18 -22.93
C SER A 234 11.48 14.52 -23.22
N LYS A 235 11.14 14.81 -24.49
CA LYS A 235 9.74 15.03 -24.91
C LYS A 235 8.96 13.73 -25.15
N LYS A 236 9.64 12.58 -25.02
CA LYS A 236 9.07 11.26 -25.30
C LYS A 236 8.29 10.77 -24.09
N LEU A 237 7.16 10.09 -24.32
CA LEU A 237 6.33 9.51 -23.26
C LEU A 237 6.57 8.02 -23.10
N SER A 238 6.76 7.33 -24.23
CA SER A 238 6.94 5.88 -24.26
C SER A 238 8.15 5.47 -23.43
N TRP A 239 7.98 4.49 -22.54
CA TRP A 239 9.06 3.89 -21.78
C TRP A 239 10.19 3.34 -22.69
N LYS A 240 9.85 2.86 -23.89
CA LYS A 240 10.83 2.37 -24.87
C LYS A 240 11.75 3.46 -25.41
N GLU A 241 11.27 4.70 -25.44
CA GLU A 241 12.03 5.85 -25.92
C GLU A 241 12.81 6.55 -24.78
N ARG A 242 12.75 5.99 -23.56
CA ARG A 242 13.39 6.51 -22.35
C ARG A 242 14.19 5.39 -21.65
N PRO A 243 15.14 4.73 -22.34
CA PRO A 243 15.76 3.49 -21.85
C PRO A 243 16.43 3.63 -20.49
N PHE A 244 17.13 4.74 -20.24
CA PHE A 244 17.75 5.03 -18.94
C PHE A 244 16.73 5.07 -17.81
N PHE A 245 15.68 5.91 -17.94
CA PHE A 245 14.66 6.04 -16.90
C PHE A 245 13.85 4.76 -16.74
N THR A 246 13.54 4.05 -17.82
CA THR A 246 12.85 2.77 -17.70
C THR A 246 13.70 1.75 -16.96
N ALA A 247 14.99 1.63 -17.28
CA ALA A 247 15.90 0.77 -16.53
C ALA A 247 15.99 1.16 -15.06
N ALA A 248 16.11 2.46 -14.75
CA ALA A 248 16.13 2.95 -13.37
C ALA A 248 14.84 2.60 -12.61
N GLY A 249 13.67 2.76 -13.24
CA GLY A 249 12.39 2.41 -12.63
C GLY A 249 12.23 0.91 -12.36
N ILE A 250 12.70 0.05 -13.28
CA ILE A 250 12.71 -1.41 -13.07
C ILE A 250 13.67 -1.77 -11.92
N SER A 251 14.85 -1.16 -11.88
CA SER A 251 15.79 -1.31 -10.77
C SER A 251 15.21 -0.88 -9.43
N SER A 252 14.42 0.20 -9.38
CA SER A 252 13.69 0.62 -8.17
C SER A 252 12.66 -0.42 -7.72
N ILE A 253 11.96 -1.08 -8.64
CA ILE A 253 11.04 -2.19 -8.30
C ILE A 253 11.83 -3.37 -7.72
N VAL A 254 12.95 -3.74 -8.34
CA VAL A 254 13.82 -4.81 -7.84
C VAL A 254 14.35 -4.46 -6.44
N LEU A 255 14.77 -3.22 -6.22
CA LEU A 255 15.19 -2.71 -4.90
C LEU A 255 14.09 -2.90 -3.85
N ILE A 256 12.84 -2.49 -4.14
CA ILE A 256 11.70 -2.70 -3.25
C ILE A 256 11.51 -4.20 -2.96
N ILE A 257 11.43 -5.05 -3.99
CA ILE A 257 11.15 -6.48 -3.82
C ILE A 257 12.23 -7.16 -2.98
N VAL A 258 13.51 -6.95 -3.32
CA VAL A 258 14.62 -7.61 -2.63
C VAL A 258 14.65 -7.18 -1.16
N THR A 259 14.53 -5.88 -0.88
CA THR A 259 14.55 -5.37 0.50
C THR A 259 13.32 -5.84 1.30
N THR A 260 12.12 -5.84 0.71
CA THR A 260 10.91 -6.39 1.35
C THR A 260 11.06 -7.88 1.70
N VAL A 261 11.58 -8.70 0.78
CA VAL A 261 11.76 -10.15 1.00
C VAL A 261 12.79 -10.40 2.09
N TRP A 262 13.95 -9.75 2.04
CA TRP A 262 14.94 -9.83 3.11
C TRP A 262 14.37 -9.33 4.44
N GLY A 263 13.54 -8.30 4.40
CA GLY A 263 12.81 -7.75 5.53
C GLY A 263 11.90 -8.74 6.26
N PHE A 264 11.37 -9.75 5.57
CA PHE A 264 10.61 -10.85 6.17
C PHE A 264 11.47 -12.02 6.67
N TYR A 265 12.71 -12.13 6.20
CA TYR A 265 13.57 -13.26 6.56
C TYR A 265 14.03 -13.15 8.02
N THR A 266 13.63 -14.12 8.84
CA THR A 266 14.06 -14.29 10.25
C THR A 266 14.43 -15.75 10.48
N THR A 267 15.48 -16.04 11.25
CA THR A 267 15.92 -17.41 11.55
C THR A 267 15.23 -17.93 12.83
N PRO A 268 14.33 -18.94 12.75
CA PRO A 268 13.44 -19.27 13.87
C PRO A 268 14.07 -20.01 15.07
N ARG A 269 15.41 -20.11 15.19
CA ARG A 269 16.05 -21.12 16.08
C ARG A 269 17.25 -20.63 16.88
N VAL A 270 17.53 -19.34 16.88
CA VAL A 270 18.63 -18.75 17.66
C VAL A 270 18.04 -17.55 18.41
N ASP A 271 18.67 -17.10 19.49
CA ASP A 271 18.19 -16.02 20.35
C ASP A 271 17.59 -14.82 19.59
N ALA A 272 16.69 -14.06 20.24
CA ALA A 272 15.93 -13.01 19.57
C ALA A 272 16.77 -11.93 18.89
N PHE A 273 18.07 -11.79 19.20
CA PHE A 273 18.97 -10.85 18.53
C PHE A 273 19.58 -11.44 17.25
N THR A 274 20.11 -12.65 17.32
CA THR A 274 20.65 -13.35 16.13
C THR A 274 19.56 -13.77 15.15
N ALA A 275 18.32 -13.97 15.62
CA ALA A 275 17.16 -14.31 14.81
C ALA A 275 16.82 -13.27 13.73
N VAL A 276 17.18 -12.00 13.98
CA VAL A 276 16.85 -10.86 13.12
C VAL A 276 18.06 -10.26 12.43
N TYR A 277 19.28 -10.45 12.92
CA TYR A 277 20.47 -9.89 12.27
C TYR A 277 20.63 -10.34 10.81
N ILE A 278 20.92 -9.38 9.91
CA ILE A 278 21.21 -9.61 8.50
C ILE A 278 22.68 -9.33 8.25
N GLU A 279 23.41 -10.33 7.75
CA GLU A 279 24.84 -10.20 7.45
C GLU A 279 25.11 -9.16 6.33
N PRO A 280 25.74 -8.01 6.64
CA PRO A 280 25.96 -6.92 5.68
C PRO A 280 26.79 -7.35 4.48
N LEU A 281 27.79 -8.23 4.68
CA LEU A 281 28.68 -8.70 3.64
C LEU A 281 27.97 -9.59 2.61
N ILE A 282 26.80 -10.14 2.95
CA ILE A 282 25.95 -10.88 2.02
C ILE A 282 24.90 -9.95 1.42
N PHE A 283 24.22 -9.18 2.28
CA PHE A 283 23.07 -8.37 1.89
C PHE A 283 23.43 -7.25 0.90
N TYR A 284 24.44 -6.41 1.20
CA TYR A 284 24.75 -5.25 0.37
C TYR A 284 25.34 -5.63 -1.00
N PRO A 285 26.30 -6.57 -1.12
CA PRO A 285 26.80 -6.98 -2.43
C PRO A 285 25.73 -7.64 -3.28
N LEU A 286 24.88 -8.48 -2.70
CA LEU A 286 23.77 -9.10 -3.42
C LEU A 286 22.76 -8.04 -3.89
N LEU A 287 22.38 -7.11 -3.02
CA LEU A 287 21.47 -6.03 -3.37
C LEU A 287 22.03 -5.17 -4.50
N ALA A 288 23.30 -4.74 -4.38
CA ALA A 288 23.98 -3.95 -5.41
C ALA A 288 24.06 -4.72 -6.74
N PHE A 289 24.42 -6.00 -6.70
CA PHE A 289 24.46 -6.87 -7.88
C PHE A 289 23.09 -6.97 -8.55
N LEU A 290 22.02 -7.28 -7.81
CA LEU A 290 20.68 -7.45 -8.38
C LEU A 290 20.13 -6.14 -8.97
N VAL A 291 20.34 -5.01 -8.29
CA VAL A 291 19.91 -3.69 -8.77
C VAL A 291 20.69 -3.28 -10.02
N ALA A 292 22.01 -3.47 -10.01
CA ALA A 292 22.88 -3.15 -11.15
C ALA A 292 22.63 -4.09 -12.34
N ALA A 293 22.49 -5.39 -12.12
CA ALA A 293 22.17 -6.37 -13.16
C ALA A 293 20.79 -6.05 -13.78
N SER A 294 19.78 -5.77 -12.95
CA SER A 294 18.46 -5.34 -13.42
C SER A 294 18.55 -4.08 -14.29
N PHE A 295 19.36 -3.10 -13.88
CA PHE A 295 19.58 -1.87 -14.64
C PHE A 295 20.23 -2.17 -16.00
N ILE A 296 21.37 -2.88 -16.00
CA ILE A 296 22.16 -3.17 -17.20
C ILE A 296 21.35 -4.01 -18.19
N ILE A 297 20.67 -5.05 -17.72
CA ILE A 297 19.86 -5.93 -18.57
C ILE A 297 18.69 -5.16 -19.18
N SER A 298 17.94 -4.42 -18.36
CA SER A 298 16.81 -3.62 -18.85
C SER A 298 17.25 -2.55 -19.83
N TYR A 299 18.35 -1.84 -19.52
CA TYR A 299 18.88 -0.81 -20.41
C TYR A 299 19.30 -1.40 -21.75
N LYS A 300 20.05 -2.51 -21.78
CA LYS A 300 20.47 -3.16 -23.02
C LYS A 300 19.30 -3.70 -23.85
N PHE A 301 18.24 -4.17 -23.20
CA PHE A 301 17.06 -4.69 -23.90
C PHE A 301 16.21 -3.58 -24.53
N ILE A 302 16.21 -2.38 -23.93
CA ILE A 302 15.35 -1.26 -24.34
C ILE A 302 16.09 -0.27 -25.24
N ALA A 303 17.37 -0.01 -24.94
CA ALA A 303 18.18 0.93 -25.70
C ALA A 303 18.36 0.41 -27.13
N PRO A 304 17.97 1.17 -28.16
CA PRO A 304 18.16 0.75 -29.53
C PRO A 304 19.66 0.61 -29.84
N PRO A 305 20.08 -0.39 -30.63
CA PRO A 305 21.47 -0.48 -31.06
C PRO A 305 21.85 0.76 -31.89
N PRO A 306 23.13 1.18 -31.89
CA PRO A 306 23.58 2.40 -32.60
C PRO A 306 23.21 2.45 -34.09
N SER A 307 22.97 1.30 -34.72
CA SER A 307 22.60 1.14 -36.13
C SER A 307 21.10 1.03 -36.39
N ALA A 308 20.26 1.16 -35.36
CA ALA A 308 18.81 0.99 -35.50
C ALA A 308 18.20 2.10 -36.36
N ARG A 309 17.63 1.73 -37.52
CA ARG A 309 16.80 2.64 -38.32
C ARG A 309 15.51 2.98 -37.57
N PRO A 310 14.92 4.17 -37.79
CA PRO A 310 13.61 4.52 -37.23
C PRO A 310 12.58 3.47 -37.63
N GLN A 311 12.05 2.71 -36.66
CA GLN A 311 10.97 1.77 -36.91
C GLN A 311 9.68 2.54 -37.15
N LYS A 312 8.94 2.18 -38.20
CA LYS A 312 7.59 2.70 -38.40
C LYS A 312 6.75 2.36 -37.16
N PRO A 313 5.93 3.30 -36.65
CA PRO A 313 5.06 3.01 -35.52
C PRO A 313 4.22 1.76 -35.84
N PRO A 314 4.07 0.83 -34.89
CA PRO A 314 3.27 -0.36 -35.12
C PRO A 314 1.86 0.06 -35.52
N VAL A 315 1.28 -0.63 -36.51
CA VAL A 315 -0.11 -0.43 -36.91
C VAL A 315 -0.96 -0.65 -35.66
N ARG A 316 -1.72 0.37 -35.24
CA ARG A 316 -2.67 0.23 -34.15
C ARG A 316 -3.68 -0.85 -34.56
N THR A 317 -3.57 -2.04 -34.00
CA THR A 317 -4.59 -3.06 -34.14
C THR A 317 -5.85 -2.52 -33.48
N ARG A 318 -6.99 -2.58 -34.19
CA ARG A 318 -8.27 -2.28 -33.55
C ARG A 318 -8.46 -3.28 -32.41
N PRO A 319 -8.84 -2.86 -31.21
CA PRO A 319 -9.15 -3.79 -30.14
C PRO A 319 -10.23 -4.76 -30.64
N ILE A 320 -10.09 -6.05 -30.31
CA ILE A 320 -11.13 -7.04 -30.59
C ILE A 320 -12.35 -6.62 -29.78
N THR A 321 -13.39 -6.13 -30.45
CA THR A 321 -14.64 -5.75 -29.80
C THR A 321 -15.55 -6.95 -29.75
N PHE A 322 -15.69 -7.54 -28.55
CA PHE A 322 -16.74 -8.52 -28.31
C PHE A 322 -18.10 -7.78 -28.26
N GLN A 323 -18.98 -8.08 -29.21
CA GLN A 323 -20.34 -7.53 -29.23
C GLN A 323 -21.29 -8.51 -28.56
N LEU A 324 -21.82 -8.15 -27.39
CA LEU A 324 -22.81 -8.95 -26.67
C LEU A 324 -24.22 -8.52 -27.13
N PRO A 325 -25.02 -9.41 -27.74
CA PRO A 325 -26.38 -9.06 -28.15
C PRO A 325 -27.23 -8.64 -26.95
N TYR A 326 -28.07 -7.61 -27.12
CA TYR A 326 -28.90 -7.05 -26.06
C TYR A 326 -29.74 -8.10 -25.29
N PRO A 327 -30.43 -9.07 -25.93
CA PRO A 327 -31.17 -10.10 -25.20
C PRO A 327 -30.29 -10.98 -24.30
N TRP A 328 -29.06 -11.27 -24.72
CA TRP A 328 -28.09 -12.02 -23.92
C TRP A 328 -27.59 -11.20 -22.75
N ALA A 329 -27.33 -9.90 -22.95
CA ALA A 329 -26.97 -9.00 -21.87
C ALA A 329 -28.04 -8.95 -20.77
N VAL A 330 -29.32 -8.84 -21.14
CA VAL A 330 -30.44 -8.88 -20.19
C VAL A 330 -30.47 -10.20 -19.42
N ARG A 331 -30.34 -11.34 -20.09
CA ARG A 331 -30.31 -12.67 -19.43
C ARG A 331 -29.15 -12.80 -18.45
N ILE A 332 -27.97 -12.34 -18.84
CA ILE A 332 -26.79 -12.33 -17.96
C ILE A 332 -27.04 -11.45 -16.75
N ILE A 333 -27.53 -10.22 -16.95
CA ILE A 333 -27.83 -9.29 -15.84
C ILE A 333 -28.86 -9.90 -14.88
N MET A 334 -29.96 -10.46 -15.39
CA MET A 334 -30.98 -11.11 -14.56
C MET A 334 -30.42 -12.31 -13.79
N GLY A 335 -29.57 -13.12 -14.43
CA GLY A 335 -28.90 -14.24 -13.77
C GLY A 335 -27.96 -13.78 -12.66
N VAL A 336 -27.16 -12.74 -12.89
CA VAL A 336 -26.26 -12.18 -11.87
C VAL A 336 -27.05 -11.51 -10.74
N LEU A 337 -28.17 -10.83 -11.02
CA LEU A 337 -29.05 -10.27 -9.99
C LEU A 337 -29.66 -11.36 -9.10
N ALA A 338 -30.12 -12.47 -9.68
CA ALA A 338 -30.60 -13.61 -8.91
C ALA A 338 -29.49 -14.20 -8.03
N ALA A 339 -28.27 -14.34 -8.57
CA ALA A 339 -27.11 -14.80 -7.80
C ALA A 339 -26.76 -13.85 -6.66
N ILE A 340 -26.81 -12.52 -6.88
CA ILE A 340 -26.62 -11.51 -5.82
C ILE A 340 -27.68 -11.68 -4.73
N GLY A 341 -28.96 -11.87 -5.09
CA GLY A 341 -30.04 -12.09 -4.13
C GLY A 341 -29.79 -13.33 -3.26
N ILE A 342 -29.45 -14.45 -3.88
CA ILE A 342 -29.13 -15.71 -3.18
C ILE A 342 -27.90 -15.51 -2.27
N LEU A 343 -26.81 -14.96 -2.79
CA LEU A 343 -25.60 -14.72 -2.01
C LEU A 343 -25.84 -13.75 -0.85
N SER A 344 -26.75 -12.79 -0.99
CA SER A 344 -27.11 -11.87 0.09
C SER A 344 -27.81 -12.59 1.24
N LEU A 345 -28.73 -13.52 0.92
CA LEU A 345 -29.36 -14.38 1.93
C LEU A 345 -28.33 -15.28 2.61
N VAL A 346 -27.42 -15.89 1.83
CA VAL A 346 -26.35 -16.73 2.37
C VAL A 346 -25.38 -15.92 3.25
N ALA A 347 -24.99 -14.71 2.83
CA ALA A 347 -24.12 -13.84 3.61
C ALA A 347 -24.77 -13.42 4.94
N PHE A 348 -26.08 -13.12 4.92
CA PHE A 348 -26.84 -12.81 6.11
C PHE A 348 -26.94 -14.01 7.06
N GLN A 349 -27.24 -15.20 6.53
CA GLN A 349 -27.28 -16.43 7.31
C GLN A 349 -25.91 -16.73 7.95
N ASN A 350 -24.82 -16.63 7.19
CA ASN A 350 -23.46 -16.79 7.71
C ASN A 350 -23.14 -15.81 8.84
N TYR A 351 -23.64 -14.57 8.76
CA TYR A 351 -23.48 -13.60 9.83
C TYR A 351 -24.21 -14.03 11.11
N LEU A 352 -25.46 -14.50 10.99
CA LEU A 352 -26.24 -15.00 12.12
C LEU A 352 -25.62 -16.26 12.75
N ASP A 353 -25.03 -17.13 11.92
CA ASP A 353 -24.35 -18.36 12.37
C ASP A 353 -22.95 -18.10 12.96
N GLY A 354 -22.52 -16.84 13.06
CA GLY A 354 -21.21 -16.46 13.58
C GLY A 354 -20.05 -16.68 12.61
N LEU A 355 -20.32 -17.12 11.37
CA LEU A 355 -19.35 -17.30 10.29
C LEU A 355 -18.96 -15.96 9.64
N LYS A 356 -18.48 -15.01 10.46
CA LYS A 356 -18.20 -13.62 10.07
C LYS A 356 -17.26 -13.51 8.87
N ASN A 357 -16.24 -14.37 8.79
CA ASN A 357 -15.29 -14.41 7.67
C ASN A 357 -15.97 -14.76 6.34
N LEU A 358 -16.82 -15.79 6.35
CA LEU A 358 -17.54 -16.25 5.16
C LEU A 358 -18.62 -15.25 4.74
N ALA A 359 -19.27 -14.60 5.70
CA ALA A 359 -20.18 -13.49 5.43
C ALA A 359 -19.47 -12.32 4.74
N LEU A 360 -18.28 -11.94 5.22
CA LEU A 360 -17.45 -10.88 4.63
C LEU A 360 -16.95 -11.24 3.22
N PHE A 361 -16.51 -12.48 3.03
CA PHE A 361 -16.14 -13.01 1.71
C PHE A 361 -17.30 -12.91 0.71
N ASN A 362 -18.49 -13.40 1.10
CA ASN A 362 -19.68 -13.36 0.25
C ASN A 362 -20.10 -11.92 -0.07
N LEU A 363 -19.99 -11.00 0.88
CA LEU A 363 -20.22 -9.57 0.63
C LEU A 363 -19.28 -9.03 -0.46
N GLY A 364 -18.01 -9.43 -0.44
CA GLY A 364 -17.07 -9.05 -1.48
C GLY A 364 -17.42 -9.61 -2.86
N VAL A 365 -17.85 -10.88 -2.93
CA VAL A 365 -18.34 -11.49 -4.18
C VAL A 365 -19.58 -10.74 -4.70
N ILE A 366 -20.53 -10.41 -3.83
CA ILE A 366 -21.73 -9.62 -4.20
C ILE A 366 -21.34 -8.27 -4.82
N VAL A 367 -20.40 -7.54 -4.22
CA VAL A 367 -19.95 -6.25 -4.74
C VAL A 367 -19.23 -6.41 -6.09
N MET A 368 -18.43 -7.46 -6.28
CA MET A 368 -17.82 -7.75 -7.59
C MET A 368 -18.87 -8.05 -8.66
N LEU A 369 -19.89 -8.86 -8.33
CA LEU A 369 -20.98 -9.19 -9.25
C LEU A 369 -21.79 -7.94 -9.63
N PHE A 370 -22.01 -7.02 -8.69
CA PHE A 370 -22.60 -5.72 -8.99
C PHE A 370 -21.76 -4.91 -10.00
N GLY A 371 -20.44 -4.89 -9.82
CA GLY A 371 -19.52 -4.28 -10.79
C GLY A 371 -19.61 -4.93 -12.18
N ALA A 372 -19.73 -6.26 -12.24
CA ALA A 372 -19.90 -7.00 -13.49
C ALA A 372 -21.22 -6.64 -14.21
N ILE A 373 -22.34 -6.48 -13.48
CA ILE A 373 -23.61 -6.01 -14.06
C ILE A 373 -23.42 -4.64 -14.72
N ALA A 374 -22.81 -3.69 -14.01
CA ALA A 374 -22.59 -2.35 -14.54
C ALA A 374 -21.69 -2.35 -15.79
N HIS A 375 -20.70 -3.25 -15.84
CA HIS A 375 -19.83 -3.43 -16.99
C HIS A 375 -20.58 -4.03 -18.21
N VAL A 376 -21.34 -5.10 -18.00
CA VAL A 376 -22.17 -5.75 -19.03
C VAL A 376 -23.21 -4.77 -19.59
N TYR A 377 -23.89 -4.02 -18.71
CA TYR A 377 -24.86 -3.00 -19.11
C TYR A 377 -24.22 -1.92 -19.99
N ARG A 378 -23.06 -1.39 -19.58
CA ARG A 378 -22.32 -0.37 -20.35
C ARG A 378 -22.00 -0.87 -21.77
N HIS A 379 -21.52 -2.11 -21.90
CA HIS A 379 -21.21 -2.69 -23.20
C HIS A 379 -22.46 -2.95 -24.06
N ALA A 380 -23.54 -3.45 -23.45
CA ALA A 380 -24.79 -3.68 -24.16
C ALA A 380 -25.39 -2.37 -24.72
N MET A 381 -25.36 -1.29 -23.94
CA MET A 381 -25.87 0.02 -24.37
C MET A 381 -25.02 0.69 -25.46
N GLN A 382 -23.73 0.37 -25.54
CA GLN A 382 -22.87 0.83 -26.64
C GLN A 382 -23.18 0.12 -27.96
N ALA A 383 -23.71 -1.10 -27.93
CA ALA A 383 -24.07 -1.85 -29.12
C ALA A 383 -25.44 -1.47 -29.71
N VAL A 384 -26.27 -0.75 -28.94
CA VAL A 384 -27.62 -0.30 -29.33
C VAL A 384 -27.61 1.15 -29.88
N LYS A 385 -26.55 1.92 -29.60
CA LYS A 385 -26.29 3.25 -30.17
C LYS A 385 -25.49 3.12 -31.46
#